data_AF-A3PBA4-F1
#
_entry.id   AF-A3PBA4-F1
#
_cell.length_a   1.000
_cell.length_b   1.000
_cell.length_c   1.000
_cell.angle_alpha   90.00
_cell.angle_beta   90.00
_cell.angle_gamma   90.00
#
_symmetry.space_group_name_H-M   'P 1'
#
loop_
_entity.id
_entity.type
_entity.pdbx_description
1 polymer ?
#
loop_
_entity_poly.entity_id
_entity_poly.type
_entity_poly.pdbx_seq_one_letter_code
_entity_poly.pdbx_strand_id
1 'polypeptide(L)' 'MLLVMPLSSYRMHKIYIAAIMNYGLGSDDPEELAYYNKIRKEMDDMKRQPIKKGIFLNWDTPEGMDK' A
#
# COMPACT_ATOMS: atom_id res chain seq x y z
N MET A 1 -10.10 22.86 -12.82
CA MET A 1 -10.45 21.43 -12.83
C MET A 1 -9.14 20.67 -12.94
N LEU A 2 -8.55 20.27 -11.81
CA LEU A 2 -7.33 19.44 -11.83
C LEU A 2 -7.77 18.05 -12.30
N LEU A 3 -7.22 17.61 -13.43
CA LEU A 3 -7.45 16.28 -13.98
C LEU A 3 -6.85 15.27 -13.00
N VAL A 4 -7.70 14.58 -12.25
CA VAL A 4 -7.29 13.45 -11.41
C VAL A 4 -7.01 12.28 -12.34
N MET A 5 -5.74 11.96 -12.58
CA MET A 5 -5.36 10.85 -13.46
C MET A 5 -5.14 9.61 -12.62
N PRO A 6 -6.04 8.60 -12.67
CA PRO A 6 -5.89 7.42 -11.84
C PRO A 6 -4.50 6.81 -12.03
N LEU A 7 -3.79 6.59 -10.93
CA LEU A 7 -2.45 6.01 -10.95
C LEU A 7 -2.47 4.69 -11.74
N SER A 8 -1.61 4.58 -12.74
CA SER A 8 -1.46 3.30 -13.44
C SER A 8 -0.91 2.23 -12.50
N SER A 9 -1.18 0.95 -12.77
CA SER A 9 -0.69 -0.16 -11.96
C SER A 9 0.82 -0.13 -11.76
N TYR A 10 1.57 0.31 -12.78
CA TYR A 10 3.02 0.49 -12.69
C TYR A 10 3.42 1.61 -11.71
N ARG A 11 2.73 2.76 -11.74
CA ARG A 11 2.97 3.87 -10.81
C ARG A 11 2.63 3.43 -9.38
N MET A 12 1.47 2.81 -9.17
CA MET A 12 1.08 2.27 -7.86
C MET A 12 2.12 1.29 -7.30
N HIS A 13 2.61 0.35 -8.11
CA HIS A 13 3.58 -0.63 -7.66
C HIS A 13 4.90 0.01 -7.19
N LYS A 14 5.44 0.98 -7.94
CA LYS A 14 6.64 1.72 -7.52
C LYS A 14 6.44 2.46 -6.19
N ILE A 15 5.30 3.11 -6.04
CA ILE A 15 4.95 3.85 -4.81
C ILE A 15 4.84 2.89 -3.63
N TYR A 16 4.22 1.72 -3.85
CA TYR A 16 4.13 0.67 -2.84
C TYR A 16 5.51 0.22 -2.37
N ILE A 17 6.40 -0.16 -3.30
CA ILE A 17 7.76 -0.57 -2.94
C ILE A 17 8.52 0.56 -2.21
N ALA A 18 8.36 1.81 -2.62
CA ALA A 18 8.97 2.94 -1.94
C ALA A 18 8.44 3.09 -0.49
N ALA A 19 7.14 2.95 -0.28
CA ALA A 19 6.52 3.04 1.04
C ALA A 19 6.97 1.91 1.98
N ILE A 20 6.97 0.66 1.49
CA ILE A 20 7.33 -0.52 2.32
C ILE A 20 8.80 -0.50 2.72
N MET A 21 9.68 -0.05 1.82
CA MET A 21 11.13 0.00 2.03
C MET A 21 11.59 1.32 2.69
N ASN A 22 10.67 2.23 3.01
CA ASN A 22 10.97 3.55 3.57
C ASN A 22 11.88 4.41 2.67
N TYR A 23 11.75 4.27 1.34
CA TYR A 23 12.42 5.15 0.39
C TYR A 23 11.64 6.45 0.19
N GLY A 24 12.35 7.48 -0.27
CA GLY A 24 11.73 8.73 -0.70
C GLY A 24 10.90 8.51 -1.97
N LEU A 25 9.70 9.07 -1.99
CA LEU A 25 8.78 8.95 -3.13
C LEU A 25 9.32 9.70 -4.38
N GLY A 26 9.99 10.83 -4.16
CA GLY A 26 10.58 11.65 -5.24
C GLY A 26 9.56 12.24 -6.21
N SER A 27 8.28 12.30 -5.81
CA SER A 27 7.18 12.82 -6.61
C SER A 27 6.43 13.88 -5.82
N ASP A 28 6.15 15.00 -6.48
CA ASP A 28 5.33 16.11 -5.97
C ASP A 28 3.86 15.99 -6.38
N ASP A 29 3.51 14.90 -7.07
CA ASP A 29 2.15 14.63 -7.49
C ASP A 29 1.26 14.33 -6.27
N PRO A 30 0.15 15.07 -6.09
CA PRO A 30 -0.69 14.93 -4.90
C PRO A 30 -1.38 13.57 -4.80
N GLU A 31 -1.66 12.89 -5.92
CA GLU A 31 -2.27 11.55 -5.90
C GLU A 31 -1.27 10.49 -5.49
N GLU A 32 -0.04 10.56 -6.03
CA GLU A 32 1.04 9.66 -5.63
C GLU A 32 1.37 9.81 -4.14
N LEU A 33 1.41 11.05 -3.65
CA LEU A 33 1.61 11.35 -2.23
C LEU A 33 0.47 10.80 -1.36
N ALA A 34 -0.78 10.98 -1.77
CA ALA A 34 -1.93 10.44 -1.05
C ALA A 34 -1.88 8.92 -0.95
N TYR A 35 -1.52 8.23 -2.04
CA TYR A 35 -1.39 6.79 -2.07
C TYR A 35 -0.23 6.29 -1.20
N TYR A 36 0.94 6.93 -1.29
CA TYR A 36 2.11 6.65 -0.43
C TYR A 36 1.75 6.76 1.06
N ASN A 37 1.11 7.87 1.45
CA ASN A 37 0.72 8.13 2.83
C ASN A 37 -0.30 7.10 3.36
N LYS A 38 -1.24 6.66 2.51
CA LYS A 38 -2.19 5.60 2.88
C LYS A 38 -1.47 4.31 3.26
N ILE A 39 -0.53 3.86 2.44
CA ILE A 39 0.24 2.61 2.69
C ILE A 39 1.06 2.75 3.96
N ARG A 40 1.73 3.88 4.17
CA ARG A 40 2.51 4.13 5.39
C ARG A 40 1.65 4.06 6.64
N LYS A 41 0.46 4.66 6.60
CA LYS A 41 -0.48 4.63 7.71
C LYS A 41 -0.95 3.20 8.00
N GLU A 42 -1.33 2.44 6.98
CA GLU A 42 -1.72 1.04 7.12
C GLU A 42 -0.59 0.20 7.75
N MET A 43 0.66 0.41 7.34
CA MET A 43 1.82 -0.27 7.93
C MET A 43 2.09 0.13 9.38
N ASP A 44 1.94 1.40 9.72
CA ASP A 44 2.08 1.87 11.11
C ASP A 44 0.99 1.26 11.99
N ASP A 45 -0.25 1.22 11.49
CA ASP A 45 -1.37 0.60 12.18
C ASP A 45 -1.14 -0.91 12.38
N MET A 46 -0.60 -1.62 11.36
CA MET A 46 -0.20 -3.03 11.49
C MET A 46 0.93 -3.25 12.51
N LYS A 47 1.92 -2.35 12.56
CA LYS A 47 3.01 -2.42 13.55
C LYS A 47 2.54 -2.16 14.97
N ARG A 48 1.50 -1.31 15.13
CA ARG A 48 0.88 -0.98 16.42
C ARG A 48 -0.02 -2.09 16.94
N GLN A 49 -0.56 -2.94 16.07
CA GLN A 49 -1.22 -4.15 16.52
C GLN A 49 -0.18 -5.04 17.22
N PRO A 50 -0.44 -5.51 18.44
CA PRO A 50 0.44 -6.46 19.10
C PRO A 50 0.43 -7.71 18.23
N ILE A 51 1.49 -7.89 17.43
CA ILE A 51 1.75 -9.11 16.69
C ILE A 51 1.88 -10.19 17.77
N LYS A 52 0.75 -10.85 18.09
CA LYS A 52 0.76 -12.08 18.87
C LYS A 52 1.73 -12.96 18.12
N LYS A 53 2.86 -13.24 18.76
CA LYS A 53 3.99 -14.00 18.24
C LYS A 53 3.48 -15.41 17.95
N GLY A 54 2.89 -15.59 16.76
CA GLY A 54 2.00 -16.70 16.42
C GLY A 54 0.95 -16.25 15.41
N ILE A 55 1.35 -16.22 14.14
CA ILE A 55 0.61 -15.83 12.93
C ILE A 55 -0.88 -16.20 12.98
N PHE A 56 -1.76 -15.24 12.64
CA PHE A 56 -2.91 -15.48 11.76
C PHE A 56 -3.04 -14.28 10.83
N LEU A 57 -2.24 -14.31 9.76
CA LEU A 57 -2.56 -13.56 8.54
C LEU A 57 -3.80 -14.23 7.96
N ASN A 58 -4.99 -13.75 8.32
CA ASN A 58 -6.20 -14.04 7.54
C ASN A 58 -6.09 -13.22 6.26
N TRP A 59 -5.27 -13.73 5.34
CA TRP A 59 -5.35 -13.33 3.94
C TRP A 59 -6.62 -14.00 3.44
N ASP A 60 -7.73 -13.26 3.39
CA ASP A 60 -8.98 -13.69 2.74
C ASP A 60 -8.66 -13.92 1.25
N THR A 61 -8.05 -15.06 0.99
CA THR A 61 -7.86 -15.62 -0.33
C THR A 61 -9.25 -16.06 -0.74
N PRO A 62 -9.88 -15.50 -1.78
CA PRO A 62 -11.12 -16.06 -2.28
C PRO A 62 -10.79 -17.46 -2.80
N GLU A 63 -11.08 -18.46 -1.97
CA GLU A 63 -11.08 -19.88 -2.30
C GLU A 63 -12.08 -20.09 -3.43
N GLY A 64 -11.60 -20.19 -4.67
CA GLY A 64 -12.47 -20.47 -5.81
C GLY A 64 -12.00 -19.94 -7.15
N MET A 65 -10.81 -20.34 -7.61
CA MET A 65 -10.47 -20.30 -9.04
C MET A 65 -9.71 -21.57 -9.47
N ASP A 66 -10.17 -22.73 -9.01
CA ASP A 66 -9.85 -24.02 -9.64
C ASP A 66 -11.14 -24.54 -10.30
N LYS A 67 -11.19 -24.45 -11.63
CA LYS A 67 -12.11 -25.24 -12.45
C LYS A 67 -11.34 -25.87 -13.60
#